data_AF-A0A4Z2IL18-F1
#
_entry.id   AF-A0A4Z2IL18-F1
#
_cell.length_a   1.000
_cell.length_b   1.000
_cell.length_c   1.000
_cell.angle_alpha   90.00
_cell.angle_beta   90.00
_cell.angle_gamma   90.00
#
_symmetry.space_group_name_H-M   'P 1'
#
loop_
_entity.id
_entity.type
_entity.pdbx_description
1 polymer ?
#
loop_
_entity_poly.entity_id
_entity_poly.type
_entity_poly.pdbx_seq_one_letter_code
_entity_poly.pdbx_strand_id
1 'polypeptide(L)'
;MHYFQSVFGEAGVRVEGYIGSTSAPGGFTALDVAVCTIEKANSLINRLIEEDSMGLLGMVVVDELHMVGDSGRGYLLELLLTKIRYIAQKQNATGSLSEGVQIVGMSATLPNLALLASWLGAELYQTDYRPVPLQEHLKVGCDIYDKSLAVVRRFTPALHVKGDDDHIVSLCYETVREGRSVLLFCPSKIWCEKLVDSIAREFYNLRHAERQAEGKPEPVSLDRDGLVDVVAQLRRTPAGLDPVLKRTVPWGVAFHHAGKLTRTTLAA
;
A
#
# COMPACT_ATOMS: atom_id res chain seq x y z
N MET A 1 -8.45 -9.80 -1.06
CA MET A 1 -9.45 -10.85 -0.76
C MET A 1 -10.86 -10.27 -0.74
N HIS A 2 -11.24 -9.44 0.24
CA HIS A 2 -12.61 -8.91 0.36
C HIS A 2 -13.14 -8.20 -0.90
N TYR A 3 -12.29 -7.46 -1.60
CA TYR A 3 -12.63 -6.85 -2.90
C TYR A 3 -13.09 -7.89 -3.94
N PHE A 4 -12.36 -9.00 -4.09
CA PHE A 4 -12.74 -10.06 -5.03
C PHE A 4 -13.98 -10.83 -4.56
N GLN A 5 -14.16 -10.99 -3.24
CA GLN A 5 -15.40 -11.55 -2.69
C GLN A 5 -16.62 -10.68 -3.01
N SER A 6 -16.50 -9.35 -2.91
CA SER A 6 -17.60 -8.46 -3.26
C SER A 6 -17.89 -8.43 -4.76
N VAL A 7 -16.85 -8.49 -5.60
CA VAL A 7 -16.99 -8.44 -7.06
C VAL A 7 -17.55 -9.76 -7.62
N PHE A 8 -17.07 -10.91 -7.14
CA PHE A 8 -17.45 -12.21 -7.72
C PHE A 8 -18.49 -12.99 -6.91
N GLY A 9 -18.85 -12.52 -5.71
CA GLY A 9 -19.79 -13.22 -4.82
C GLY A 9 -21.17 -13.42 -5.45
N GLU A 10 -21.67 -12.43 -6.20
CA GLU A 10 -22.95 -12.53 -6.90
C GLU A 10 -22.95 -13.58 -8.02
N ALA A 11 -21.78 -13.89 -8.57
CA ALA A 11 -21.60 -14.92 -9.60
C ALA A 11 -21.38 -16.32 -9.02
N GLY A 12 -21.41 -16.49 -7.69
CA GLY A 12 -21.20 -17.77 -7.02
C GLY A 12 -19.73 -18.24 -6.98
N VAL A 13 -18.77 -17.38 -7.35
CA VAL A 13 -17.34 -17.69 -7.32
C VAL A 13 -16.83 -17.60 -5.88
N ARG A 14 -16.23 -18.69 -5.40
CA ARG A 14 -15.69 -18.79 -4.04
C ARG A 14 -14.26 -18.27 -3.99
N VAL A 15 -14.09 -17.13 -3.32
CA VAL A 15 -12.80 -16.46 -3.14
C VAL A 15 -12.37 -16.56 -1.68
N GLU A 16 -11.20 -17.15 -1.44
CA GLU A 16 -10.67 -17.36 -0.08
C GLU A 16 -9.21 -16.95 0.06
N GLY A 17 -8.78 -16.69 1.30
CA GLY A 17 -7.45 -16.18 1.63
C GLY A 17 -6.53 -17.23 2.26
N TYR A 18 -5.31 -17.37 1.75
CA TYR A 18 -4.21 -18.09 2.40
C TYR A 18 -3.13 -17.09 2.83
N ILE A 19 -3.30 -16.55 4.04
CA ILE A 19 -2.48 -15.45 4.57
C ILE A 19 -2.06 -15.79 6.00
N GLY A 20 -0.75 -15.80 6.28
CA GLY A 20 -0.25 -16.06 7.64
C GLY A 20 -0.62 -17.46 8.16
N SER A 21 -1.40 -17.55 9.23
CA SER A 21 -1.92 -18.84 9.73
C SER A 21 -3.28 -19.21 9.14
N THR A 22 -3.95 -18.29 8.44
CA THR A 22 -5.28 -18.50 7.89
C THR A 22 -5.23 -19.42 6.67
N SER A 23 -6.16 -20.37 6.62
CA SER A 23 -6.40 -21.28 5.50
C SER A 23 -7.89 -21.34 5.22
N ALA A 24 -8.26 -21.52 3.95
CA ALA A 24 -9.65 -21.59 3.53
C ALA A 24 -10.38 -22.80 4.17
N PRO A 25 -11.60 -22.62 4.72
CA PRO A 25 -12.42 -23.74 5.16
C PRO A 25 -12.80 -24.61 3.95
N GLY A 26 -12.60 -25.93 4.07
CA GLY A 26 -12.85 -26.88 2.97
C GLY A 26 -11.66 -27.12 2.03
N GLY A 27 -10.54 -26.39 2.20
CA GLY A 27 -9.32 -26.63 1.42
C GLY A 27 -9.36 -26.09 -0.01
N PHE A 28 -8.33 -26.40 -0.80
CA PHE A 28 -8.11 -25.82 -2.13
C PHE A 28 -9.13 -26.31 -3.18
N THR A 29 -9.69 -27.50 -3.01
CA THR A 29 -10.70 -28.04 -3.94
C THR A 29 -12.08 -27.39 -3.77
N ALA A 30 -12.28 -26.64 -2.68
CA ALA A 30 -13.53 -25.98 -2.34
C ALA A 30 -13.53 -24.49 -2.68
N LEU A 31 -12.62 -24.01 -3.53
CA LEU A 31 -12.55 -22.62 -3.95
C LEU A 31 -12.32 -22.50 -5.45
N ASP A 32 -12.60 -21.32 -5.97
CA ASP A 32 -12.37 -20.95 -7.36
C ASP A 32 -11.18 -19.98 -7.48
N VAL A 33 -10.98 -19.12 -6.46
CA VAL A 33 -9.87 -18.15 -6.40
C VAL A 33 -9.22 -18.17 -5.01
N ALA A 34 -7.90 -18.39 -4.98
CA ALA A 34 -7.09 -18.33 -3.77
C ALA A 34 -6.22 -17.07 -3.76
N VAL A 35 -6.42 -16.18 -2.78
CA VAL A 35 -5.57 -15.00 -2.55
C VAL A 35 -4.50 -15.34 -1.53
N CYS A 36 -3.24 -15.38 -1.97
CA CYS A 36 -2.14 -15.93 -1.20
C CYS A 36 -1.02 -14.93 -0.98
N THR A 37 -0.30 -15.03 0.14
CA THR A 37 1.08 -14.48 0.20
C THR A 37 2.05 -15.37 -0.56
N ILE A 38 3.24 -14.87 -0.90
CA ILE A 38 4.26 -15.61 -1.66
C ILE A 38 4.58 -16.95 -0.98
N GLU A 39 4.74 -16.95 0.34
CA GLU A 39 5.07 -18.15 1.13
C GLU A 39 3.95 -19.19 1.05
N LYS A 40 2.69 -18.74 1.21
CA LYS A 40 1.53 -19.64 1.16
C LYS A 40 1.26 -20.18 -0.22
N ALA A 41 1.42 -19.35 -1.25
CA ALA A 41 1.31 -19.78 -2.64
C ALA A 41 2.36 -20.86 -2.94
N ASN A 42 3.61 -20.66 -2.49
CA ASN A 42 4.69 -21.63 -2.71
C ASN A 42 4.40 -22.99 -2.03
N SER A 43 3.91 -22.95 -0.78
CA SER A 43 3.47 -24.16 -0.07
C SER A 43 2.29 -24.84 -0.73
N LEU A 44 1.32 -24.08 -1.24
CA LEU A 44 0.14 -24.62 -1.93
C LEU A 44 0.53 -25.34 -3.22
N ILE A 45 1.42 -24.74 -4.02
CA ILE A 45 1.95 -25.37 -5.23
C ILE A 45 2.71 -26.67 -4.88
N ASN A 46 3.52 -26.69 -3.82
CA ASN A 46 4.19 -27.94 -3.39
C ASN A 46 3.18 -29.04 -3.07
N ARG A 47 2.11 -28.72 -2.32
CA ARG A 47 1.06 -29.68 -2.00
C ARG A 47 0.37 -30.22 -3.27
N LEU A 48 0.03 -29.34 -4.23
CA LEU A 48 -0.58 -29.77 -5.49
C LEU A 48 0.33 -30.68 -6.31
N ILE A 49 1.65 -30.51 -6.21
CA ILE A 49 2.63 -31.39 -6.83
C ILE A 49 2.69 -32.74 -6.12
N GLU A 50 2.74 -32.74 -4.79
CA GLU A 50 2.78 -33.95 -3.96
C GLU A 50 1.51 -34.81 -4.12
N GLU A 51 0.35 -34.16 -4.28
CA GLU A 51 -0.96 -34.80 -4.44
C GLU A 51 -1.34 -35.06 -5.91
N ASP A 52 -0.41 -34.86 -6.86
CA ASP A 52 -0.63 -35.00 -8.31
C ASP A 52 -1.90 -34.27 -8.83
N SER A 53 -2.19 -33.12 -8.22
CA SER A 53 -3.42 -32.34 -8.43
C SER A 53 -3.15 -30.99 -9.11
N MET A 54 -2.02 -30.85 -9.79
CA MET A 54 -1.66 -29.64 -10.54
C MET A 54 -2.65 -29.29 -11.66
N GLY A 55 -3.43 -30.26 -12.15
CA GLY A 55 -4.50 -30.02 -13.13
C GLY A 55 -5.66 -29.16 -12.61
N LEU A 56 -5.75 -28.94 -11.29
CA LEU A 56 -6.72 -28.02 -10.70
C LEU A 56 -6.35 -26.54 -10.89
N LEU A 57 -5.08 -26.25 -11.19
CA LEU A 57 -4.58 -24.88 -11.30
C LEU A 57 -4.70 -24.38 -12.75
N GLY A 58 -5.61 -23.45 -13.01
CA GLY A 58 -5.76 -22.84 -14.34
C GLY A 58 -4.86 -21.63 -14.60
N MET A 59 -4.68 -20.77 -13.59
CA MET A 59 -3.96 -19.50 -13.73
C MET A 59 -3.25 -19.10 -12.44
N VAL A 60 -2.12 -18.41 -12.57
CA VAL A 60 -1.46 -17.69 -11.49
C VAL A 60 -1.30 -16.22 -11.86
N VAL A 61 -1.87 -15.34 -11.03
CA VAL A 61 -1.69 -13.89 -11.13
C VAL A 61 -0.68 -13.46 -10.07
N VAL A 62 0.41 -12.84 -10.52
CA VAL A 62 1.46 -12.29 -9.65
C VAL A 62 1.39 -10.78 -9.72
N ASP A 63 0.97 -10.18 -8.61
CA ASP A 63 1.10 -8.75 -8.39
C ASP A 63 2.51 -8.42 -7.89
N GLU A 64 3.01 -7.23 -8.22
CA GLU A 64 4.36 -6.76 -7.90
C GLU A 64 5.49 -7.75 -8.29
N LEU A 65 5.48 -8.23 -9.54
CA LEU A 65 6.45 -9.20 -10.05
C LEU A 65 7.92 -8.76 -9.90
N HIS A 66 8.21 -7.45 -9.80
CA HIS A 66 9.55 -6.96 -9.46
C HIS A 66 10.11 -7.51 -8.16
N MET A 67 9.25 -7.98 -7.25
CA MET A 67 9.65 -8.63 -6.00
C MET A 67 10.45 -9.91 -6.23
N VAL A 68 10.49 -10.48 -7.43
CA VAL A 68 11.37 -11.62 -7.75
C VAL A 68 12.85 -11.31 -7.47
N GLY A 69 13.27 -10.06 -7.64
CA GLY A 69 14.63 -9.60 -7.33
C GLY A 69 14.85 -9.21 -5.86
N ASP A 70 13.85 -9.30 -5.00
CA ASP A 70 13.95 -8.95 -3.58
C ASP A 70 14.85 -9.95 -2.83
N SER A 71 15.79 -9.43 -2.04
CA SER A 71 16.79 -10.24 -1.33
C SER A 71 16.22 -11.06 -0.19
N GLY A 72 15.06 -10.69 0.36
CA GLY A 72 14.45 -11.38 1.48
C GLY A 72 13.57 -12.54 1.03
N ARG A 73 12.63 -12.27 0.12
CA ARG A 73 11.57 -13.23 -0.24
C ARG A 73 11.41 -13.48 -1.74
N GLY A 74 12.16 -12.78 -2.59
CA GLY A 74 12.06 -12.92 -4.04
C GLY A 74 12.36 -14.34 -4.54
N TYR A 75 13.30 -15.03 -3.88
CA TYR A 75 13.63 -16.42 -4.22
C TYR A 75 12.44 -17.37 -4.15
N LEU A 76 11.48 -17.16 -3.23
CA LEU A 76 10.28 -18.01 -3.13
C LEU A 76 9.36 -17.81 -4.33
N LEU A 77 9.26 -16.57 -4.83
CA LEU A 77 8.49 -16.26 -6.03
C LEU A 77 9.14 -16.87 -7.27
N GLU A 78 10.47 -16.79 -7.37
CA GLU A 78 11.24 -17.43 -8.45
C GLU A 78 11.05 -18.96 -8.44
N LEU A 79 11.18 -19.60 -7.28
CA LEU A 79 10.95 -21.04 -7.12
C LEU A 79 9.53 -21.43 -7.50
N LEU A 80 8.53 -20.66 -7.05
CA LEU A 80 7.12 -20.89 -7.37
C LEU A 80 6.90 -20.90 -8.88
N LEU A 81 7.31 -19.83 -9.57
CA LEU A 81 7.10 -19.67 -11.00
C LEU A 81 7.88 -20.70 -11.82
N THR A 82 9.10 -21.03 -11.38
CA THR A 82 9.94 -22.05 -12.03
C THR A 82 9.30 -23.44 -11.94
N LYS A 83 8.73 -23.83 -10.80
CA LYS A 83 8.02 -25.11 -10.65
C LYS A 83 6.84 -25.22 -11.61
N ILE A 84 6.01 -24.17 -11.68
CA ILE A 84 4.85 -24.13 -12.58
C ILE A 84 5.30 -24.28 -14.04
N ARG A 85 6.29 -23.49 -14.45
CA ARG A 85 6.87 -23.56 -15.81
C ARG A 85 7.42 -24.95 -16.14
N TYR A 86 8.18 -25.54 -15.22
CA TYR A 86 8.76 -26.87 -15.40
C TYR A 86 7.68 -27.95 -15.59
N ILE A 87 6.63 -27.92 -14.78
CA ILE A 87 5.53 -28.89 -14.86
C ILE A 87 4.75 -28.73 -16.16
N ALA A 88 4.42 -27.49 -16.55
CA ALA A 88 3.73 -27.20 -17.80
C ALA A 88 4.54 -27.70 -19.02
N GLN A 89 5.86 -27.49 -19.02
CA GLN A 89 6.74 -28.00 -20.09
C GLN A 89 6.75 -29.52 -20.16
N LYS A 90 6.81 -30.19 -19.00
CA LYS A 90 6.80 -31.66 -18.93
C LYS A 90 5.49 -32.27 -19.44
N GLN A 91 4.36 -31.65 -19.11
CA GLN A 91 3.03 -32.12 -19.55
C GLN A 91 2.80 -31.95 -21.06
N ASN A 92 3.32 -30.86 -21.64
CA ASN A 92 3.29 -30.64 -23.09
C ASN A 92 4.14 -31.68 -23.84
N ALA A 93 5.28 -32.08 -23.29
CA ALA A 93 6.13 -33.11 -23.90
C ALA A 93 5.48 -34.51 -23.90
N THR A 94 4.55 -34.78 -22.99
CA THR A 94 3.86 -36.07 -22.87
C THR A 94 2.56 -36.16 -23.69
N GLY A 95 2.25 -35.15 -24.51
CA GLY A 95 1.10 -35.17 -25.42
C GLY A 95 -0.28 -34.94 -24.78
N SER A 96 -0.31 -34.46 -23.53
CA SER A 96 -1.55 -34.00 -22.89
C SER A 96 -1.95 -32.66 -23.50
N LEU A 97 -3.13 -32.59 -24.13
CA LEU A 97 -3.72 -31.39 -24.74
C LEU A 97 -4.21 -30.35 -23.71
N SER A 98 -3.84 -30.47 -22.44
CA SER A 98 -4.18 -29.48 -21.42
C SER A 98 -3.40 -28.20 -21.69
N GLU A 99 -4.11 -27.12 -22.03
CA GLU A 99 -3.57 -25.75 -21.98
C GLU A 99 -2.90 -25.59 -20.60
N GLY A 100 -1.57 -25.40 -20.60
CA GLY A 100 -0.81 -25.30 -19.36
C GLY A 100 -1.26 -24.12 -18.49
N VAL A 101 -0.74 -24.03 -17.26
CA VAL A 101 -1.08 -22.96 -16.33
C VAL A 101 -0.73 -21.59 -16.91
N GLN A 102 -1.72 -20.70 -17.05
CA GLN A 102 -1.50 -19.32 -17.50
C GLN A 102 -0.83 -18.49 -16.39
N ILE A 103 0.20 -17.73 -16.73
CA ILE A 103 0.87 -16.82 -15.79
C ILE A 103 0.62 -15.38 -16.23
N VAL A 104 0.05 -14.57 -15.34
CA VAL A 104 -0.16 -13.13 -15.54
C VAL A 104 0.66 -12.38 -14.50
N GLY A 105 1.70 -11.69 -14.94
CA GLY A 105 2.56 -10.88 -14.07
C GLY A 105 2.31 -9.39 -14.25
N MET A 106 2.13 -8.67 -13.15
CA MET A 106 2.01 -7.21 -13.12
C MET A 106 3.12 -6.62 -12.26
N SER A 107 3.69 -5.49 -12.66
CA SER A 107 4.78 -4.86 -11.92
C SER A 107 4.89 -3.37 -12.25
N ALA A 108 5.48 -2.60 -11.32
CA ALA A 108 6.09 -1.31 -11.62
C ALA A 108 7.21 -1.42 -12.68
N THR A 109 7.67 -0.26 -13.17
CA THR A 109 8.71 -0.16 -14.21
C THR A 109 10.01 -0.86 -13.78
N LEU A 110 10.39 -1.90 -14.53
CA LEU A 110 11.59 -2.71 -14.32
C LEU A 110 12.54 -2.56 -15.51
N PRO A 111 13.86 -2.38 -15.29
CA PRO A 111 14.82 -2.28 -16.39
C PRO A 111 14.99 -3.60 -17.17
N ASN A 112 14.73 -4.75 -16.54
CA ASN A 112 14.95 -6.09 -17.08
C ASN A 112 13.65 -6.83 -17.46
N LEU A 113 12.58 -6.09 -17.79
CA LEU A 113 11.25 -6.66 -18.00
C LEU A 113 11.20 -7.66 -19.19
N ALA A 114 11.96 -7.40 -20.27
CA ALA A 114 12.06 -8.30 -21.41
C ALA A 114 12.66 -9.67 -21.03
N LEU A 115 13.62 -9.70 -20.10
CA LEU A 115 14.21 -10.95 -19.61
C LEU A 115 13.18 -11.77 -18.82
N LEU A 116 12.39 -11.11 -17.97
CA LEU A 116 11.31 -11.76 -17.22
C LEU A 116 10.23 -12.33 -18.15
N ALA A 117 9.81 -11.55 -19.15
CA ALA A 117 8.85 -12.02 -20.16
C ALA A 117 9.37 -13.25 -20.90
N SER A 118 10.63 -13.23 -21.34
CA SER A 118 11.28 -14.38 -22.00
C SER A 118 11.37 -15.60 -21.09
N TRP A 119 11.73 -15.42 -19.82
CA TRP A 119 11.84 -16.52 -18.84
C TRP A 119 10.49 -17.21 -18.61
N LEU A 120 9.43 -16.42 -18.44
CA LEU A 120 8.07 -16.92 -18.24
C LEU A 120 7.41 -17.40 -19.56
N GLY A 121 7.99 -17.07 -20.71
CA GLY A 121 7.38 -17.33 -22.02
C GLY A 121 6.09 -16.54 -22.21
N ALA A 122 6.06 -15.30 -21.73
CA ALA A 122 4.90 -14.42 -21.74
C ALA A 122 5.03 -13.31 -22.79
N GLU A 123 3.89 -12.83 -23.28
CA GLU A 123 3.83 -11.60 -24.05
C GLU A 123 4.08 -10.39 -23.15
N LEU A 124 4.76 -9.37 -23.69
CA LEU A 124 5.13 -8.17 -22.94
C LEU A 124 4.28 -6.98 -23.37
N TYR A 125 3.63 -6.35 -22.39
CA TYR A 125 2.98 -5.05 -22.53
C TYR A 125 3.61 -4.03 -21.58
N GLN A 126 3.93 -2.84 -22.09
CA GLN A 126 4.49 -1.73 -21.30
C GLN A 126 3.83 -0.42 -21.72
N THR A 127 3.50 0.42 -20.74
CA THR A 127 2.95 1.76 -20.95
C THR A 127 3.39 2.69 -19.82
N ASP A 128 3.61 3.96 -20.15
CA ASP A 128 3.86 5.03 -19.18
C ASP A 128 2.57 5.81 -18.82
N TYR A 129 1.42 5.35 -19.32
CA TYR A 129 0.14 5.99 -19.06
C TYR A 129 -0.22 5.99 -17.57
N ARG A 130 -0.49 7.18 -17.03
CA ARG A 130 -0.97 7.37 -15.66
C ARG A 130 -2.23 8.24 -15.66
N PRO A 131 -3.39 7.74 -15.19
CA PRO A 131 -4.65 8.49 -15.21
C PRO A 131 -4.60 9.83 -14.48
N VAL A 132 -3.85 9.89 -13.38
CA VAL A 132 -3.59 11.13 -12.62
C VAL A 132 -2.10 11.44 -12.72
N PRO A 133 -1.69 12.49 -13.48
CA PRO A 133 -0.29 12.84 -13.65
C PRO A 133 0.42 13.05 -12.31
N LEU A 134 1.65 12.53 -12.20
CA LEU A 134 2.49 12.76 -11.04
C LEU A 134 3.40 13.97 -11.27
N GLN A 135 3.27 14.96 -10.41
CA GLN A 135 4.20 16.09 -10.36
C GLN A 135 5.23 15.83 -9.26
N GLU A 136 6.48 15.65 -9.68
CA GLU A 136 7.60 15.39 -8.77
C GLU A 136 8.39 16.68 -8.57
N HIS A 137 8.66 17.00 -7.31
CA HIS A 137 9.38 18.21 -6.94
C HIS A 137 10.41 17.92 -5.84
N LEU A 138 11.49 18.69 -5.84
CA LEU A 138 12.49 18.72 -4.79
C LEU A 138 12.42 20.08 -4.09
N LYS A 139 12.35 20.11 -2.76
CA LYS A 139 12.40 21.37 -2.00
C LYS A 139 13.75 21.50 -1.31
N VAL A 140 14.43 22.62 -1.50
CA VAL A 140 15.68 22.99 -0.78
C VAL A 140 15.50 24.39 -0.21
N GLY A 141 15.51 24.50 1.12
CA GLY A 141 15.19 25.76 1.80
C GLY A 141 13.79 26.24 1.44
N CYS A 142 13.67 27.42 0.81
CA CYS A 142 12.39 27.94 0.32
C CYS A 142 12.13 27.62 -1.16
N ASP A 143 13.11 27.14 -1.91
CA ASP A 143 12.96 26.95 -3.35
C ASP A 143 12.49 25.51 -3.65
N ILE A 144 11.51 25.39 -4.55
CA ILE A 144 10.96 24.13 -5.04
C ILE A 144 11.36 24.00 -6.51
N TYR A 145 11.97 22.87 -6.82
CA TYR A 145 12.56 22.53 -8.10
C TYR A 145 11.76 21.41 -8.79
N ASP A 146 11.69 21.44 -10.12
CA ASP A 146 11.18 20.32 -10.91
C ASP A 146 12.25 19.25 -11.21
N LYS A 147 11.91 18.26 -12.04
CA LYS A 147 12.82 17.19 -12.49
C LYS A 147 14.05 17.69 -13.25
N SER A 148 13.99 18.88 -13.83
CA SER A 148 15.11 19.51 -14.54
C SER A 148 16.00 20.37 -13.64
N LEU A 149 15.71 20.39 -12.33
CA LEU A 149 16.35 21.25 -11.33
C LEU A 149 16.13 22.75 -11.60
N ALA A 150 15.05 23.11 -12.30
CA ALA A 150 14.62 24.48 -12.45
C ALA A 150 13.72 24.88 -11.28
N VAL A 151 13.91 26.09 -10.72
CA VAL A 151 13.04 26.62 -9.66
C VAL A 151 11.66 26.91 -10.27
N VAL A 152 10.65 26.16 -9.82
CA VAL A 152 9.26 26.32 -10.28
C VAL A 152 8.40 27.09 -9.29
N ARG A 153 8.80 27.13 -8.01
CA ARG A 153 8.06 27.83 -6.96
C ARG A 153 9.01 28.22 -5.82
N ARG A 154 8.85 29.43 -5.30
CA ARG A 154 9.45 29.85 -4.02
C ARG A 154 8.39 29.77 -2.93
N PHE A 155 8.53 28.80 -2.04
CA PHE A 155 7.64 28.55 -0.92
C PHE A 155 7.76 29.64 0.14
N THR A 156 6.62 30.15 0.59
CA THR A 156 6.54 31.11 1.70
C THR A 156 5.67 30.48 2.79
N PRO A 157 6.21 30.15 3.96
CA PRO A 157 5.46 29.48 5.00
C PRO A 157 4.35 30.38 5.55
N ALA A 158 3.11 29.88 5.55
CA ALA A 158 1.98 30.51 6.22
C ALA A 158 2.08 30.36 7.75
N LEU A 159 2.71 29.27 8.20
CA LEU A 159 2.91 28.96 9.61
C LEU A 159 4.41 29.00 9.94
N HIS A 160 4.76 29.76 10.99
CA HIS A 160 6.13 29.80 11.50
C HIS A 160 6.21 28.95 12.77
N VAL A 161 6.69 27.71 12.62
CA VAL A 161 6.77 26.75 13.71
C VAL A 161 8.23 26.62 14.16
N LYS A 162 8.47 26.78 15.46
CA LYS A 162 9.84 26.71 16.00
C LYS A 162 10.41 25.30 15.84
N GLY A 163 11.55 25.18 15.16
CA GLY A 163 12.23 23.90 14.91
C GLY A 163 11.70 23.13 13.70
N ASP A 164 10.89 23.77 12.84
CA ASP A 164 10.45 23.25 11.54
C ASP A 164 11.16 24.01 10.40
N ASP A 165 12.48 23.84 10.31
CA ASP A 165 13.33 24.56 9.34
C ASP A 165 12.99 24.18 7.88
N ASP A 166 12.37 23.00 7.68
CA ASP A 166 11.92 22.52 6.38
C ASP A 166 10.48 22.91 6.04
N HIS A 167 9.79 23.65 6.93
CA HIS A 167 8.43 24.12 6.74
C HIS A 167 7.39 23.00 6.51
N ILE A 168 7.62 21.82 7.08
CA ILE A 168 6.78 20.64 6.88
C ILE A 168 5.35 20.90 7.38
N VAL A 169 5.20 21.54 8.54
CA VAL A 169 3.87 21.84 9.11
C VAL A 169 3.14 22.85 8.23
N SER A 170 3.85 23.85 7.68
CA SER A 170 3.23 24.83 6.79
C SER A 170 2.82 24.22 5.44
N LEU A 171 3.58 23.27 4.90
CA LEU A 171 3.22 22.55 3.66
C LEU A 171 1.99 21.66 3.88
N CYS A 172 1.91 20.99 5.02
CA CYS A 172 0.73 20.21 5.40
C CYS A 172 -0.49 21.12 5.54
N TYR A 173 -0.33 22.25 6.23
CA TYR A 173 -1.40 23.23 6.39
C TYR A 173 -1.91 23.75 5.05
N GLU A 174 -1.03 24.14 4.12
CA GLU A 174 -1.40 24.56 2.77
C GLU A 174 -2.23 23.49 2.06
N THR A 175 -1.78 22.23 2.10
CA THR A 175 -2.45 21.12 1.42
C THR A 175 -3.85 20.86 1.99
N VAL A 176 -3.97 20.82 3.32
CA VAL A 176 -5.25 20.52 3.97
C VAL A 176 -6.22 21.69 3.84
N ARG A 177 -5.73 22.93 3.82
CA ARG A 177 -6.55 24.12 3.55
C ARG A 177 -7.17 24.11 2.16
N GLU A 178 -6.48 23.54 1.18
CA GLU A 178 -7.02 23.30 -0.18
C GLU A 178 -8.02 22.14 -0.25
N GLY A 179 -8.39 21.53 0.88
CA GLY A 179 -9.31 20.39 0.94
C GLY A 179 -8.67 19.08 0.46
N ARG A 180 -7.34 18.99 0.48
CA ARG A 180 -6.58 17.81 0.06
C ARG A 180 -5.99 17.08 1.28
N SER A 181 -5.61 15.81 1.10
CA SER A 181 -4.88 15.05 2.10
C SER A 181 -3.39 14.98 1.79
N VAL A 182 -2.56 14.74 2.81
CA VAL A 182 -1.11 14.65 2.69
C VAL A 182 -0.61 13.36 3.35
N LEU A 183 0.33 12.67 2.69
CA LEU A 183 1.04 11.51 3.23
C LEU A 183 2.51 11.88 3.43
N LEU A 184 3.01 11.74 4.65
CA LEU A 184 4.39 12.07 5.02
C LEU A 184 5.19 10.81 5.33
N PHE A 185 6.24 10.57 4.54
CA PHE A 185 7.19 9.50 4.82
C PHE A 185 8.30 9.99 5.73
N CYS A 186 8.55 9.21 6.78
CA CYS A 186 9.40 9.56 7.91
C CYS A 186 10.52 8.50 8.06
N PRO A 187 11.76 8.87 8.39
CA PRO A 187 12.87 7.92 8.46
C PRO A 187 12.81 7.01 9.69
N SER A 188 12.05 7.37 10.73
CA SER A 188 11.93 6.55 11.95
C SER A 188 10.56 6.64 12.58
N LYS A 189 10.19 5.60 13.35
CA LYS A 189 8.93 5.51 14.11
C LYS A 189 8.73 6.71 15.05
N ILE A 190 9.79 7.06 15.77
CA ILE A 190 9.80 8.18 16.72
C ILE A 190 9.60 9.51 15.99
N TRP A 191 10.17 9.67 14.80
CA TRP A 191 9.97 10.89 14.01
C TRP A 191 8.53 11.01 13.51
N CYS A 192 7.89 9.91 13.09
CA CYS A 192 6.46 9.92 12.77
C CYS A 192 5.64 10.49 13.94
N GLU A 193 5.81 9.93 15.14
CA GLU A 193 5.07 10.31 16.34
C GLU A 193 5.28 11.79 16.72
N LYS A 194 6.53 12.25 16.71
CA LYS A 194 6.85 13.65 17.02
C LYS A 194 6.28 14.63 15.99
N LEU A 195 6.35 14.27 14.71
CA LEU A 195 5.90 15.13 13.63
C LEU A 195 4.38 15.29 13.65
N VAL A 196 3.62 14.21 13.84
CA VAL A 196 2.15 14.30 13.95
C VAL A 196 1.70 15.09 15.17
N ASP A 197 2.43 15.00 16.28
CA ASP A 197 2.17 15.81 17.47
C ASP A 197 2.39 17.31 17.20
N SER A 198 3.45 17.64 16.45
CA SER A 198 3.75 19.01 16.04
C SER A 198 2.62 19.57 15.17
N ILE A 199 2.23 18.83 14.12
CA ILE A 199 1.16 19.26 13.19
C ILE A 199 -0.17 19.41 13.93
N ALA A 200 -0.57 18.43 14.76
CA ALA A 200 -1.83 18.48 15.49
C ALA A 200 -1.88 19.65 16.49
N ARG A 201 -0.74 19.96 17.14
CA ARG A 201 -0.63 21.11 18.05
C ARG A 201 -0.81 22.42 17.30
N GLU A 202 -0.22 22.57 16.12
CA GLU A 202 -0.40 23.79 15.33
C GLU A 202 -1.83 23.92 14.81
N PHE A 203 -2.48 22.83 14.41
CA PHE A 203 -3.90 22.87 14.02
C PHE A 203 -4.80 23.25 15.20
N TYR A 204 -4.48 22.77 16.41
CA TYR A 204 -5.12 23.23 17.65
C TYR A 204 -4.93 24.74 17.84
N ASN A 205 -3.68 25.22 17.78
CA ASN A 205 -3.34 26.63 17.99
C ASN A 205 -4.05 27.54 17.00
N LEU A 206 -4.13 27.17 15.72
CA LEU A 206 -4.83 27.94 14.69
C LEU A 206 -6.31 28.09 15.00
N ARG A 207 -6.96 27.04 15.50
CA ARG A 207 -8.39 27.09 15.85
C ARG A 207 -8.66 27.90 17.11
N HIS A 208 -7.72 27.92 18.05
CA HIS A 208 -7.84 28.60 19.33
C HIS A 208 -7.15 29.96 19.40
N ALA A 209 -6.48 30.39 18.33
CA ALA A 209 -5.96 31.74 18.22
C ALA A 209 -7.12 32.76 18.25
N GLU A 210 -6.97 33.81 19.05
CA GLU A 210 -7.96 34.89 19.11
C GLU A 210 -8.20 35.46 17.71
N ARG A 211 -9.47 35.45 17.28
CA ARG A 211 -9.97 35.89 15.97
C ARG A 211 -9.75 37.39 15.66
N GLN A 212 -9.01 38.11 16.49
CA GLN A 212 -8.99 39.59 16.49
C GLN A 212 -7.83 40.23 15.72
N ALA A 213 -7.06 39.50 14.91
CA ALA A 213 -6.01 40.10 14.07
C ALA A 213 -6.21 39.77 12.59
N GLU A 214 -6.36 40.79 11.76
CA GLU A 214 -6.29 40.68 10.30
C GLU A 214 -4.96 40.05 9.89
N GLY A 215 -4.99 39.08 8.97
CA GLY A 215 -3.80 38.41 8.43
C GLY A 215 -3.34 37.13 9.15
N LYS A 216 -4.09 36.61 10.15
CA LYS A 216 -3.78 35.29 10.73
C LYS A 216 -4.27 34.12 9.85
N PRO A 217 -3.56 32.97 9.84
CA PRO A 217 -3.99 31.79 9.09
C PRO A 217 -5.33 31.23 9.61
N GLU A 218 -6.20 30.82 8.69
CA GLU A 218 -7.52 30.26 9.02
C GLU A 218 -7.43 28.85 9.62
N PRO A 219 -8.34 28.47 10.52
CA PRO A 219 -8.42 27.11 11.04
C PRO A 219 -8.70 26.07 9.94
N VAL A 220 -8.17 24.87 10.11
CA VAL A 220 -8.42 23.73 9.23
C VAL A 220 -9.86 23.23 9.40
N SER A 221 -10.54 22.92 8.28
CA SER A 221 -11.86 22.28 8.29
C SER A 221 -11.70 20.77 8.54
N LEU A 222 -12.44 20.24 9.51
CA LEU A 222 -12.33 18.85 9.94
C LEU A 222 -13.72 18.24 10.14
N ASP A 223 -13.92 17.02 9.66
CA ASP A 223 -15.10 16.21 9.98
C ASP A 223 -15.03 15.71 11.42
N ARG A 224 -15.73 16.42 12.32
CA ARG A 224 -15.68 16.11 13.74
C ARG A 224 -16.35 14.80 14.08
N ASP A 225 -17.44 14.47 13.42
CA ASP A 225 -18.24 13.29 13.74
C ASP A 225 -17.48 12.04 13.31
N GLY A 226 -16.92 12.04 12.10
CA GLY A 226 -16.05 10.97 11.62
C GLY A 226 -14.82 10.77 12.52
N LEU A 227 -14.17 11.84 12.97
CA LEU A 227 -13.01 11.73 13.87
C LEU A 227 -13.36 11.18 15.25
N VAL A 228 -14.53 11.52 15.80
CA VAL A 228 -15.02 10.96 17.07
C VAL A 228 -15.25 9.46 16.93
N ASP A 229 -15.84 9.03 15.82
CA ASP A 229 -16.08 7.62 15.51
C ASP A 229 -14.77 6.85 15.38
N VAL A 230 -13.78 7.37 14.66
CA VAL A 230 -12.45 6.76 14.53
C VAL A 230 -11.80 6.59 15.91
N VAL A 231 -11.81 7.62 16.77
CA VAL A 231 -11.26 7.52 18.13
C VAL A 231 -12.01 6.47 18.96
N ALA A 232 -13.33 6.38 18.82
CA ALA A 232 -14.13 5.38 19.51
C ALA A 232 -13.81 3.95 19.05
N GLN A 233 -13.63 3.74 17.74
CA GLN A 233 -13.23 2.45 17.17
C GLN A 233 -11.83 2.04 17.64
N LEU A 234 -10.86 2.96 17.60
CA LEU A 234 -9.49 2.73 18.08
C LEU A 234 -9.46 2.28 19.55
N ARG A 235 -10.28 2.90 20.41
CA ARG A 235 -10.42 2.49 21.84
C ARG A 235 -10.92 1.07 22.02
N ARG A 236 -11.76 0.58 21.11
CA ARG A 236 -12.33 -0.79 21.16
C ARG A 236 -11.39 -1.84 20.59
N THR A 237 -10.25 -1.45 20.01
CA THR A 237 -9.26 -2.42 19.53
C THR A 237 -8.53 -3.09 20.69
N PRO A 238 -8.03 -4.33 20.54
CA PRO A 238 -7.25 -5.01 21.59
C PRO A 238 -5.98 -4.26 22.00
N ALA A 239 -5.43 -3.42 21.11
CA ALA A 239 -4.27 -2.58 21.39
C ALA A 239 -4.58 -1.39 22.31
N GLY A 240 -5.87 -1.06 22.45
CA GLY A 240 -6.33 0.19 23.06
C GLY A 240 -6.02 1.41 22.19
N LEU A 241 -6.41 2.58 22.70
CA LEU A 241 -6.12 3.86 22.05
C LEU A 241 -4.73 4.35 22.45
N ASP A 242 -3.84 4.39 21.46
CA ASP A 242 -2.51 4.96 21.57
C ASP A 242 -2.53 6.42 22.09
N PRO A 243 -1.67 6.79 23.06
CA PRO A 243 -1.68 8.13 23.64
C PRO A 243 -1.42 9.27 22.65
N VAL A 244 -0.62 9.04 21.61
CA VAL A 244 -0.34 9.99 20.54
C VAL A 244 -1.56 10.12 19.64
N LEU A 245 -2.13 8.99 19.17
CA LEU A 245 -3.35 9.04 18.37
C LEU A 245 -4.52 9.69 19.12
N LYS A 246 -4.63 9.47 20.44
CA LYS A 246 -5.65 10.10 21.27
C LYS A 246 -5.66 11.62 21.17
N ARG A 247 -4.48 12.24 21.03
CA ARG A 247 -4.33 13.70 20.98
C ARG A 247 -4.23 14.25 19.56
N THR A 248 -3.78 13.46 18.57
CA THR A 248 -3.61 13.92 17.19
C THR A 248 -4.83 13.67 16.31
N VAL A 249 -5.51 12.53 16.44
CA VAL A 249 -6.66 12.15 15.59
C VAL A 249 -7.80 13.17 15.67
N PRO A 250 -8.18 13.74 16.82
CA PRO A 250 -9.19 14.80 16.87
C PRO A 250 -8.88 16.05 16.03
N TRP A 251 -7.63 16.20 15.59
CA TRP A 251 -7.15 17.27 14.72
C TRP A 251 -6.88 16.80 13.28
N GLY A 252 -7.37 15.62 12.90
CA GLY A 252 -7.20 15.07 11.55
C GLY A 252 -5.79 14.60 11.23
N VAL A 253 -4.95 14.37 12.25
CA VAL A 253 -3.55 13.94 12.07
C VAL A 253 -3.31 12.59 12.71
N ALA A 254 -2.75 11.64 11.96
CA ALA A 254 -2.42 10.31 12.44
C ALA A 254 -1.07 9.86 11.89
N PHE A 255 -0.48 8.85 12.53
CA PHE A 255 0.76 8.22 12.07
C PHE A 255 0.57 6.72 11.90
N HIS A 256 1.38 6.14 11.01
CA HIS A 256 1.43 4.71 10.76
C HIS A 256 2.88 4.22 10.73
N HIS A 257 3.14 3.08 11.37
CA HIS A 257 4.42 2.36 11.27
C HIS A 257 4.25 0.90 11.71
N ALA A 258 5.19 0.03 11.33
CA ALA A 258 5.17 -1.42 11.60
C ALA A 258 5.12 -1.84 13.10
N GLY A 259 5.28 -0.91 14.04
CA GLY A 259 5.08 -1.17 15.48
C GLY A 259 3.61 -1.21 15.96
N LYS A 260 2.62 -0.94 15.10
CA LYS A 260 1.20 -0.96 15.49
C LYS A 260 0.51 -2.26 15.06
N LEU A 261 -0.44 -2.71 15.88
CA LEU A 261 -1.25 -3.92 15.62
C LEU A 261 -2.07 -3.75 14.34
N THR A 262 -2.19 -4.83 13.57
CA THR A 262 -2.79 -4.88 12.22
C THR A 262 -4.24 -4.37 12.15
N ARG A 263 -4.99 -4.41 13.26
CA ARG A 263 -6.36 -3.85 13.35
C ARG A 263 -6.39 -2.34 13.54
N THR A 264 -5.34 -1.74 14.09
CA THR A 264 -5.18 -0.28 14.19
C THR A 264 -4.85 0.33 12.83
N THR A 265 -4.26 -0.45 11.92
CA THR A 265 -3.92 -0.07 10.54
C THR A 265 -5.14 0.01 9.61
N LEU A 266 -6.20 -0.74 9.89
CA LEU A 266 -7.42 -0.77 9.05
C LEU A 266 -8.43 0.34 9.40
N ALA A 267 -8.21 1.07 10.49
CA ALA A 267 -9.10 2.13 10.99
C ALA A 267 -8.54 3.56 10.78
N ALA A 268 -7.39 3.69 10.13
CA ALA A 268 -6.73 4.95 9.77
C ALA A 268 -6.64 5.06 8.25
#